data_AF-R1I1V4-F1
#
_entry.id   AF-R1I1V4-F1
#
_cell.length_a   1.000
_cell.length_b   1.000
_cell.length_c   1.000
_cell.angle_alpha   90.00
_cell.angle_beta   90.00
_cell.angle_gamma   90.00
#
_symmetry.space_group_name_H-M   'P 1'
#
loop_
_entity.id
_entity.type
_entity.pdbx_description
1 polymer ?
#
loop_
_entity_poly.entity_id
_entity_poly.type
_entity_poly.pdbx_seq_one_letter_code
_entity_poly.pdbx_strand_id
1 'polypeptide(L)'
;TVLAPVPPAPPVPQGGPARPAVNGGGGGGQQQWPISPMAGEPPLTLFRGKELRELPAGSELDRFGGPNGNLTYAAGTPFAERSLVPEWVNRPYHVYRVQRPLETLAGVAIPWFNQPGGGSAYLLPASIEELLAEGDLIELDPGEPPID
;
A
#
# COMPACT_ATOMS: atom_id res chain seq x y z
N THR A 1 -7.57 -2.68 -26.59
CA THR A 1 -7.24 -2.72 -25.15
C THR A 1 -5.79 -3.07 -24.99
N VAL A 2 -4.93 -2.08 -24.77
CA VAL A 2 -3.49 -2.29 -24.58
C VAL A 2 -3.25 -2.59 -23.10
N LEU A 3 -2.72 -3.80 -22.80
CA LEU A 3 -2.21 -4.13 -21.47
C LEU A 3 -1.03 -3.20 -21.18
N ALA A 4 -1.05 -2.51 -20.04
CA ALA A 4 0.13 -1.81 -19.54
C ALA A 4 1.24 -2.82 -19.22
N PRO A 5 2.52 -2.49 -19.48
CA PRO A 5 3.62 -3.41 -19.21
C PRO A 5 3.84 -3.57 -17.71
N VAL A 6 3.95 -4.83 -17.27
CA VAL A 6 4.46 -5.18 -15.94
C VAL A 6 5.93 -4.71 -15.84
N PRO A 7 6.33 -3.96 -14.80
CA PRO A 7 7.73 -3.56 -14.65
C PRO A 7 8.62 -4.79 -14.37
N PRO A 8 9.88 -4.79 -14.84
CA PRO A 8 10.79 -5.92 -14.66
C PRO A 8 11.15 -6.12 -13.18
N ALA A 9 11.27 -7.37 -12.75
CA ALA A 9 11.76 -7.75 -11.42
C ALA A 9 13.22 -7.28 -11.22
N PRO A 10 13.64 -6.94 -9.98
CA PRO A 10 14.98 -6.42 -9.73
C PRO A 10 16.09 -7.47 -9.91
N PRO A 11 17.33 -7.07 -10.22
CA PRO A 11 18.47 -7.97 -10.24
C PRO A 11 18.82 -8.42 -8.81
N VAL A 12 19.02 -9.72 -8.63
CA VAL A 12 19.58 -10.29 -7.39
C VAL A 12 21.00 -9.74 -7.16
N PRO A 13 21.36 -9.31 -5.94
CA PRO A 13 22.74 -8.91 -5.66
C PRO A 13 23.65 -10.15 -5.66
N GLN A 14 24.56 -10.24 -6.62
CA GLN A 14 25.68 -11.19 -6.59
C GLN A 14 26.85 -10.60 -5.80
N GLY A 15 27.31 -11.29 -4.76
CA GLY A 15 28.59 -10.97 -4.10
C GLY A 15 28.98 -11.82 -2.89
N GLY A 16 29.95 -12.73 -3.07
CA GLY A 16 30.98 -13.09 -2.06
C GLY A 16 30.84 -14.40 -1.26
N PRO A 17 31.95 -15.13 -0.98
CA PRO A 17 31.92 -16.52 -0.49
C PRO A 17 31.75 -16.69 1.04
N ALA A 18 31.42 -17.94 1.40
CA ALA A 18 30.85 -18.42 2.65
C ALA A 18 31.61 -18.18 3.96
N ARG A 19 30.83 -18.07 5.05
CA ARG A 19 31.19 -18.52 6.40
C ARG A 19 30.09 -19.46 6.93
N PRO A 20 30.42 -20.62 7.53
CA PRO A 20 29.44 -21.63 7.90
C PRO A 20 28.85 -21.36 9.28
N ALA A 21 27.52 -21.33 9.40
CA ALA A 21 26.85 -21.39 10.70
C ALA A 21 25.41 -21.93 10.58
N VAL A 22 25.23 -23.09 11.20
CA VAL A 22 24.07 -23.60 11.94
C VAL A 22 22.74 -23.84 11.21
N ASN A 23 22.34 -25.10 11.28
CA ASN A 23 21.10 -25.69 10.84
C ASN A 23 19.90 -25.06 11.58
N GLY A 24 19.06 -24.35 10.85
CA GLY A 24 17.75 -23.88 11.29
C GLY A 24 16.86 -23.75 10.06
N GLY A 25 16.02 -24.76 9.82
CA GLY A 25 15.14 -24.82 8.66
C GLY A 25 14.19 -23.62 8.59
N GLY A 26 13.96 -23.12 7.38
CA GLY A 26 12.99 -22.06 7.12
C GLY A 26 12.90 -21.78 5.63
N GLY A 27 12.19 -22.66 4.90
CA GLY A 27 11.86 -22.42 3.50
C GLY A 27 11.08 -21.10 3.35
N GLY A 28 11.51 -20.27 2.40
CA GLY A 28 10.80 -19.05 2.02
C GLY A 28 9.45 -19.37 1.41
N GLY A 29 8.42 -19.52 2.26
CA GLY A 29 7.03 -19.42 1.84
C GLY A 29 6.68 -17.94 1.69
N GLN A 30 6.15 -17.55 0.54
CA GLN A 30 5.40 -16.30 0.46
C GLN A 30 4.31 -16.37 1.54
N GLN A 31 4.41 -15.55 2.59
CA GLN A 31 3.33 -15.45 3.56
C GLN A 31 2.10 -14.95 2.80
N GLN A 32 1.13 -15.83 2.59
CA GLN A 32 -0.12 -15.52 1.92
C GLN A 32 -0.97 -14.72 2.91
N TRP A 33 -1.01 -13.40 2.73
CA TRP A 33 -1.84 -12.51 3.53
C TRP A 33 -3.31 -12.67 3.13
N PRO A 34 -4.27 -12.60 4.08
CA PRO A 34 -5.69 -12.70 3.76
C PRO A 34 -6.21 -11.50 2.96
N ILE A 35 -5.53 -10.35 3.07
CA ILE A 35 -5.79 -9.15 2.26
C ILE A 35 -4.64 -9.00 1.25
N SER A 36 -4.97 -8.78 -0.02
CA SER A 36 -4.01 -8.66 -1.13
C SER A 36 -4.28 -7.41 -1.97
N PRO A 37 -3.26 -6.88 -2.68
CA PRO A 37 -3.44 -5.74 -3.58
C PRO A 37 -4.40 -6.07 -4.72
N MET A 38 -5.31 -5.15 -5.03
CA MET A 38 -6.19 -5.25 -6.19
C MET A 38 -5.45 -4.98 -7.52
N ALA A 39 -6.13 -5.22 -8.64
CA ALA A 39 -5.55 -5.01 -9.96
C ALA A 39 -5.06 -3.56 -10.14
N GLY A 40 -3.78 -3.41 -10.51
CA GLY A 40 -3.15 -2.10 -10.70
C GLY A 40 -2.58 -1.45 -9.43
N GLU A 41 -2.80 -2.04 -8.26
CA GLU A 41 -2.13 -1.65 -7.01
C GLU A 41 -0.69 -2.19 -6.98
N PRO A 42 0.22 -1.51 -6.26
CA PRO A 42 1.60 -1.97 -6.15
C PRO A 42 1.69 -3.29 -5.39
N PRO A 43 2.72 -4.11 -5.68
CA PRO A 43 2.90 -5.40 -5.00
C PRO A 43 3.25 -5.20 -3.51
N LEU A 44 2.91 -6.19 -2.68
CA LEU A 44 3.21 -6.19 -1.25
C LEU A 44 4.71 -6.12 -0.91
N THR A 45 5.59 -6.35 -1.89
CA THR A 45 7.04 -6.22 -1.74
C THR A 45 7.50 -4.78 -1.51
N LEU A 46 6.68 -3.77 -1.84
CA LEU A 46 6.96 -2.35 -1.54
C LEU A 46 6.66 -1.95 -0.10
N PHE A 47 6.14 -2.86 0.73
CA PHE A 47 5.80 -2.59 2.13
C PHE A 47 6.56 -3.51 3.08
N ARG A 48 7.22 -2.92 4.08
CA ARG A 48 7.87 -3.65 5.19
C ARG A 48 6.98 -3.65 6.44
N GLY A 49 7.29 -4.54 7.38
CA GLY A 49 6.58 -4.61 8.67
C GLY A 49 5.09 -4.87 8.51
N LYS A 50 4.72 -5.73 7.55
CA LYS A 50 3.32 -6.03 7.27
C LYS A 50 2.69 -6.79 8.43
N GLU A 51 1.51 -6.35 8.84
CA GLU A 51 0.70 -6.99 9.87
C GLU A 51 -0.78 -6.72 9.65
N LEU A 52 -1.64 -7.62 10.14
CA LEU A 52 -3.07 -7.31 10.24
C LEU A 52 -3.27 -6.28 11.34
N ARG A 53 -4.02 -5.23 11.02
CA ARG A 53 -4.31 -4.13 11.94
C ARG A 53 -5.74 -3.68 11.75
N GLU A 54 -6.48 -3.62 12.86
CA GLU A 54 -7.79 -3.00 12.89
C GLU A 54 -7.64 -1.48 12.97
N LEU A 55 -8.27 -0.76 12.04
CA LEU A 55 -8.42 0.68 12.09
C LEU A 55 -9.70 1.03 12.86
N PRO A 56 -9.63 1.86 13.92
CA PRO A 56 -10.83 2.30 14.62
C PRO A 56 -11.68 3.22 13.74
N ALA A 57 -12.98 3.27 14.05
CA ALA A 57 -13.87 4.29 13.49
C ALA A 57 -13.31 5.70 13.75
N GLY A 58 -13.43 6.57 12.76
CA GLY A 58 -12.83 7.91 12.75
C GLY A 58 -11.43 7.98 12.14
N SER A 59 -10.77 6.85 11.87
CA SER A 59 -9.48 6.85 11.16
C SER A 59 -9.63 7.47 9.77
N GLU A 60 -8.71 8.37 9.41
CA GLU A 60 -8.71 9.03 8.10
C GLU A 60 -7.62 8.47 7.20
N LEU A 61 -8.02 8.15 5.98
CA LEU A 61 -7.22 7.50 4.97
C LEU A 61 -7.29 8.32 3.68
N ASP A 62 -6.24 8.30 2.87
CA ASP A 62 -6.27 8.94 1.57
C ASP A 62 -5.64 8.08 0.46
N ARG A 63 -5.87 8.45 -0.80
CA ARG A 63 -5.23 7.81 -1.95
C ARG A 63 -5.15 8.74 -3.16
N PHE A 64 -4.16 8.45 -4.01
CA PHE A 64 -4.06 8.94 -5.38
C PHE A 64 -4.51 7.83 -6.35
N GLY A 65 -5.78 7.82 -6.75
CA GLY A 65 -6.37 6.81 -7.64
C GLY A 65 -7.89 6.65 -7.49
N GLY A 66 -8.53 6.04 -8.48
CA GLY A 66 -10.01 5.85 -8.51
C GLY A 66 -10.54 4.75 -7.58
N PRO A 67 -11.85 4.53 -7.47
CA PRO A 67 -12.43 3.73 -6.39
C PRO A 67 -12.26 2.20 -6.51
N ASN A 68 -11.75 1.68 -7.63
CA ASN A 68 -11.58 0.23 -7.87
C ASN A 68 -10.37 -0.40 -7.15
N GLY A 69 -9.55 0.42 -6.48
CA GLY A 69 -8.37 -0.03 -5.75
C GLY A 69 -8.64 -0.19 -4.26
N ASN A 70 -7.69 -0.76 -3.53
CA ASN A 70 -7.79 -0.97 -2.08
C ASN A 70 -6.57 -0.49 -1.28
N LEU A 71 -5.56 0.10 -1.92
CA LEU A 71 -4.45 0.72 -1.20
C LEU A 71 -4.81 2.15 -0.80
N THR A 72 -4.53 2.45 0.46
CA THR A 72 -4.63 3.78 1.05
C THR A 72 -3.41 4.07 1.92
N TYR A 73 -3.24 5.34 2.29
CA TYR A 73 -2.26 5.78 3.28
C TYR A 73 -2.99 6.51 4.41
N ALA A 74 -2.32 6.71 5.55
CA ALA A 74 -2.82 7.65 6.54
C ALA A 74 -3.03 9.03 5.89
N ALA A 75 -4.18 9.66 6.11
CA ALA A 75 -4.50 10.94 5.49
C ALA A 75 -3.41 11.99 5.78
N GLY A 76 -3.04 12.73 4.74
CA GLY A 76 -1.99 13.76 4.83
C GLY A 76 -0.56 13.23 4.69
N THR A 77 -0.36 11.93 4.44
CA THR A 77 0.98 11.37 4.16
C THR A 77 1.57 12.03 2.90
N PRO A 78 2.75 12.69 2.94
CA PRO A 78 3.39 13.27 1.77
C PRO A 78 3.56 12.27 0.61
N PHE A 79 3.39 12.69 -0.64
CA PHE A 79 3.47 11.78 -1.79
C PHE A 79 4.80 11.02 -1.83
N ALA A 80 5.91 11.71 -1.53
CA ALA A 80 7.25 11.11 -1.47
C ALA A 80 7.40 10.04 -0.37
N GLU A 81 6.61 10.09 0.70
CA GLU A 81 6.63 9.05 1.74
C GLU A 81 5.87 7.79 1.32
N ARG A 82 5.13 7.84 0.21
CA ARG A 82 4.35 6.70 -0.32
C ARG A 82 5.18 5.81 -1.25
N SER A 83 6.32 6.28 -1.76
CA SER A 83 7.16 5.56 -2.73
C SER A 83 6.36 4.98 -3.91
N LEU A 84 5.39 5.76 -4.40
CA LEU A 84 4.55 5.38 -5.53
C LEU A 84 5.21 5.77 -6.84
N VAL A 85 4.71 5.21 -7.94
CA VAL A 85 5.13 5.62 -9.29
C VAL A 85 4.92 7.14 -9.43
N PRO A 86 5.93 7.93 -9.81
CA PRO A 86 5.85 9.40 -9.78
C PRO A 86 4.66 9.97 -10.56
N GLU A 87 4.28 9.38 -11.69
CA GLU A 87 3.13 9.86 -12.48
C GLU A 87 1.79 9.75 -11.74
N TRP A 88 1.71 8.92 -10.70
CA TRP A 88 0.48 8.71 -9.92
C TRP A 88 0.08 9.94 -9.11
N VAL A 89 0.99 10.91 -8.90
CA VAL A 89 0.67 12.19 -8.28
C VAL A 89 -0.45 12.94 -9.02
N ASN A 90 -0.60 12.70 -10.33
CA ASN A 90 -1.63 13.31 -11.18
C ASN A 90 -2.96 12.54 -11.17
N ARG A 91 -3.06 11.44 -10.43
CA ARG A 91 -4.33 10.70 -10.28
C ARG A 91 -5.29 11.48 -9.38
N PRO A 92 -6.61 11.25 -9.49
CA PRO A 92 -7.58 11.80 -8.57
C PRO A 92 -7.18 11.55 -7.10
N TYR A 93 -7.21 12.60 -6.29
CA TYR A 93 -6.92 12.54 -4.86
C TYR A 93 -8.23 12.48 -4.08
N HIS A 94 -8.30 11.55 -3.13
CA HIS A 94 -9.49 11.29 -2.34
C HIS A 94 -9.12 11.04 -0.89
N VAL A 95 -9.99 11.46 0.02
CA VAL A 95 -9.87 11.26 1.46
C VAL A 95 -11.13 10.55 1.97
N TYR A 96 -10.94 9.58 2.85
CA TYR A 96 -11.99 8.74 3.40
C TYR A 96 -11.89 8.70 4.92
N ARG A 97 -13.03 8.53 5.57
CA ARG A 97 -13.10 8.22 7.00
C ARG A 97 -13.70 6.85 7.22
N VAL A 98 -13.04 6.06 8.06
CA VAL A 98 -13.51 4.76 8.53
C VAL A 98 -14.71 4.98 9.47
N GLN A 99 -15.83 4.32 9.19
CA GLN A 99 -17.08 4.51 9.95
C GLN A 99 -17.27 3.49 11.07
N ARG A 100 -16.65 2.31 10.94
CA ARG A 100 -16.67 1.20 11.90
C ARG A 100 -15.32 0.47 11.88
N PRO A 101 -14.93 -0.24 12.95
CA PRO A 101 -13.66 -0.95 12.98
C PRO A 101 -13.45 -1.81 11.72
N LEU A 102 -12.32 -1.59 11.05
CA LEU A 102 -12.01 -2.20 9.74
C LEU A 102 -10.67 -2.91 9.81
N GLU A 103 -10.65 -4.23 9.60
CA GLU A 103 -9.41 -4.99 9.51
C GLU A 103 -8.68 -4.67 8.21
N THR A 104 -7.41 -4.30 8.31
CA THR A 104 -6.55 -3.93 7.19
C THR A 104 -5.24 -4.70 7.24
N LEU A 105 -4.55 -4.78 6.10
CA LEU A 105 -3.14 -5.13 6.09
C LEU A 105 -2.33 -3.83 6.12
N ALA A 106 -1.78 -3.52 7.29
CA ALA A 106 -0.92 -2.37 7.48
C ALA A 106 0.52 -2.68 7.02
N GLY A 107 1.25 -1.67 6.61
CA GLY A 107 2.67 -1.76 6.30
C GLY A 107 3.30 -0.38 6.16
N VAL A 108 4.63 -0.34 6.10
CA VAL A 108 5.37 0.91 5.88
C VAL A 108 5.98 0.87 4.49
N ALA A 109 5.74 1.90 3.68
CA ALA A 109 6.35 2.02 2.36
C ALA A 109 7.88 2.02 2.47
N ILE A 110 8.57 1.18 1.68
CA ILE A 110 10.03 1.18 1.61
C ILE A 110 10.51 2.30 0.67
N PRO A 111 11.76 2.78 0.77
CA PRO A 111 12.33 3.69 -0.22
C PRO A 111 12.31 3.06 -1.63
N TRP A 112 11.69 3.74 -2.60
CA TRP A 112 11.60 3.29 -3.99
C TRP A 112 11.33 4.47 -4.92
N PHE A 113 11.48 4.31 -6.24
CA PHE A 113 11.28 5.39 -7.24
C PHE A 113 12.00 6.73 -6.92
N ASN A 114 13.20 6.63 -6.31
CA ASN A 114 13.97 7.79 -5.83
C ASN A 114 13.21 8.66 -4.80
N GLN A 115 12.31 8.05 -4.06
CA GLN A 115 11.53 8.63 -2.97
C GLN A 115 11.92 7.98 -1.63
N PRO A 116 11.83 8.71 -0.51
CA PRO A 116 12.24 8.23 0.80
C PRO A 116 11.34 7.10 1.35
N GLY A 117 10.06 7.04 0.96
CA GLY A 117 9.11 6.13 1.60
C GLY A 117 8.86 6.50 3.07
N GLY A 118 8.44 5.52 3.87
CA GLY A 118 8.21 5.70 5.31
C GLY A 118 6.75 5.93 5.71
N GLY A 119 5.86 6.20 4.76
CA GLY A 119 4.44 6.39 4.99
C GLY A 119 3.74 5.12 5.46
N SER A 120 2.72 5.29 6.31
CA SER A 120 1.86 4.21 6.78
C SER A 120 0.83 3.88 5.70
N ALA A 121 0.94 2.68 5.13
CA ALA A 121 0.05 2.16 4.11
C ALA A 121 -0.94 1.16 4.72
N TYR A 122 -2.17 1.17 4.20
CA TYR A 122 -3.23 0.26 4.59
C TYR A 122 -3.88 -0.31 3.34
N LEU A 123 -3.74 -1.62 3.15
CA LEU A 123 -4.58 -2.33 2.20
C LEU A 123 -5.89 -2.72 2.88
N LEU A 124 -6.99 -2.33 2.25
CA LEU A 124 -8.34 -2.59 2.71
C LEU A 124 -8.83 -3.97 2.21
N PRO A 125 -9.80 -4.60 2.91
CA PRO A 125 -10.26 -5.96 2.58
C PRO A 125 -11.09 -6.04 1.30
N ALA A 126 -11.64 -4.91 0.84
CA ALA A 126 -12.41 -4.75 -0.39
C ALA A 126 -12.02 -3.45 -1.10
N SER A 127 -12.61 -3.18 -2.26
CA SER A 127 -12.35 -1.94 -3.01
C SER A 127 -12.94 -0.74 -2.27
N ILE A 128 -12.42 0.45 -2.57
CA ILE A 128 -13.01 1.69 -2.04
C ILE A 128 -14.48 1.81 -2.44
N GLU A 129 -14.83 1.46 -3.68
CA GLU A 129 -16.23 1.50 -4.16
C GLU A 129 -17.15 0.64 -3.29
N GLU A 130 -16.76 -0.61 -3.02
CA GLU A 130 -17.53 -1.53 -2.18
C GLU A 130 -17.66 -1.02 -0.75
N LEU A 131 -16.56 -0.55 -0.15
CA LEU A 131 -16.56 -0.06 1.24
C LEU A 131 -17.37 1.23 1.40
N LEU A 132 -17.45 2.08 0.37
CA LEU A 132 -18.36 3.23 0.34
C LEU A 132 -19.81 2.77 0.23
N ALA A 133 -20.11 1.78 -0.62
CA ALA A 133 -21.46 1.26 -0.81
C ALA A 133 -22.01 0.57 0.45
N GLU A 134 -21.15 -0.12 1.20
CA GLU A 134 -21.48 -0.77 2.47
C GLU A 134 -21.49 0.21 3.66
N GLY A 135 -21.01 1.46 3.46
CA GLY A 135 -20.90 2.46 4.51
C GLY A 135 -19.82 2.15 5.56
N ASP A 136 -18.84 1.30 5.22
CA ASP A 136 -17.60 1.14 5.99
C ASP A 136 -16.71 2.37 5.89
N LEU A 137 -16.74 3.02 4.73
CA LEU A 137 -16.10 4.30 4.48
C LEU A 137 -17.15 5.37 4.16
N ILE A 138 -16.81 6.61 4.47
CA ILE A 138 -17.39 7.79 3.82
C ILE A 138 -16.28 8.56 3.14
N GLU A 139 -16.60 9.19 2.02
CA GLU A 139 -15.70 10.15 1.37
C GLU A 139 -15.84 11.51 2.04
N LEU A 140 -14.70 12.18 2.25
CA LEU A 140 -14.60 13.53 2.79
C LEU A 140 -14.25 14.53 1.68
N ASP A 141 -14.40 15.82 1.97
CA ASP A 141 -13.79 16.85 1.13
C ASP A 141 -12.26 16.71 1.20
N PRO A 142 -11.57 16.44 0.07
CA PRO A 142 -10.17 16.05 0.09
C PRO A 142 -9.21 17.21 0.45
N GLY A 143 -9.63 18.47 0.30
CA GLY A 143 -8.71 19.60 0.45
C GLY A 143 -7.55 19.57 -0.56
N GLU A 144 -6.39 20.10 -0.16
CA GLU A 144 -5.19 20.13 -1.00
C GLU A 144 -4.38 18.82 -0.86
N PRO A 145 -4.01 18.15 -1.96
CA PRO A 145 -3.22 16.92 -1.90
C PRO A 145 -1.82 17.16 -1.31
N PRO A 146 -1.31 16.27 -0.42
CA PRO A 146 0.00 16.41 0.22
C PRO A 146 1.12 15.98 -0.74
N ILE A 147 1.51 16.86 -1.68
CA ILE A 147 2.48 16.55 -2.74
C ILE A 147 3.93 16.93 -2.34
N ASP A 148 4.10 17.80 -1.34
CA ASP A 148 5.39 18.35 -0.90
C ASP A 148 6.33 17.37 -0.20
#